data_AF-A0A2U9B0V3-F1
#
_entry.id   AF-A0A2U9B0V3-F1
#
_cell.length_a   1.000
_cell.length_b   1.000
_cell.length_c   1.000
_cell.angle_alpha   90.00
_cell.angle_beta   90.00
_cell.angle_gamma   90.00
#
_symmetry.space_group_name_H-M   'P 1'
#
loop_
_entity.id
_entity.type
_entity.pdbx_description
1 polymer ?
#
loop_
_entity_poly.entity_id
_entity_poly.type
_entity_poly.pdbx_seq_one_letter_code
_entity_poly.pdbx_strand_id
1 'polypeptide(L)'
;MSNFIQGIPRPPQPQAPVLGSSKFFAVIIPVVQIAIGSVYLHDCPVQRLIPIYLIVSGVFGMLLAVLSCLPCAQEPKDGTSNRLSCVCMAWNSLTAFFLFCWFIAGNVWIYSIYEPNYNQTATDAGPYCNRTLYLFAFWITTLAYILLGLALFCGCCVLFCFFLCGRADPDDGV
;
A
#
# COMPACT_ATOMS: atom_id res chain seq x y z
N MET A 1 -36.13 30.97 15.07
CA MET A 1 -35.50 29.80 15.71
C MET A 1 -35.03 28.86 14.61
N SER A 2 -33.99 29.26 13.85
CA SER A 2 -33.45 28.50 12.72
C SER A 2 -32.29 29.27 12.08
N ASN A 3 -31.10 29.32 12.68
CA ASN A 3 -29.90 29.89 12.04
C ASN A 3 -28.57 29.49 12.73
N PHE A 4 -28.45 28.28 13.28
CA PHE A 4 -27.23 27.86 13.99
C PHE A 4 -26.50 26.65 13.40
N ILE A 5 -26.85 26.17 12.20
CA ILE A 5 -26.17 25.03 11.55
C ILE A 5 -25.54 25.47 10.22
N GLN A 6 -24.67 26.48 10.24
CA GLN A 6 -23.79 26.80 9.10
C GLN A 6 -22.31 26.93 9.48
N GLY A 7 -21.96 26.66 10.73
CA GLY A 7 -20.62 26.89 11.26
C GLY A 7 -19.77 25.63 11.49
N ILE A 8 -19.99 24.52 10.77
CA ILE A 8 -19.04 23.40 10.83
C ILE A 8 -17.87 23.74 9.90
N PRO A 9 -16.64 23.96 10.43
CA PRO A 9 -15.46 24.10 9.59
C PRO A 9 -15.29 22.82 8.79
N ARG A 10 -15.26 22.90 7.46
CA ARG A 10 -14.87 21.75 6.64
C ARG A 10 -13.46 21.33 7.07
N PRO A 11 -13.17 20.04 7.27
CA PRO A 11 -11.82 19.59 7.53
C PRO A 11 -10.90 20.12 6.42
N PRO A 12 -9.65 20.53 6.76
CA PRO A 12 -8.72 21.04 5.78
C PRO A 12 -8.56 20.02 4.65
N GLN A 13 -8.98 20.40 3.44
CA GLN A 13 -8.78 19.59 2.24
C GLN A 13 -7.26 19.40 2.06
N PRO A 14 -6.76 18.14 2.05
CA PRO A 14 -5.33 17.89 1.91
C PRO A 14 -4.78 18.58 0.67
N GLN A 15 -3.63 19.22 0.83
CA GLN A 15 -2.99 20.07 -0.16
C GLN A 15 -2.83 19.34 -1.51
N ALA A 16 -3.55 19.83 -2.53
CA ALA A 16 -3.52 19.35 -3.91
C ALA A 16 -2.12 19.17 -4.54
N PRO A 17 -1.06 19.94 -4.21
CA PRO A 17 0.27 19.70 -4.80
C PRO A 17 1.02 18.48 -4.25
N VAL A 18 0.68 17.98 -3.05
CA VAL A 18 1.25 16.74 -2.49
C VAL A 18 0.55 15.50 -3.07
N LEU A 19 -0.70 15.67 -3.48
CA LEU A 19 -1.49 14.62 -4.11
C LEU A 19 -0.99 14.29 -5.52
N GLY A 20 -0.44 15.26 -6.26
CA GLY A 20 0.10 15.05 -7.61
C GLY A 20 1.40 14.24 -7.65
N SER A 21 2.34 14.50 -6.73
CA SER A 21 3.63 13.78 -6.64
C SER A 21 3.46 12.35 -6.13
N SER A 22 2.54 12.12 -5.19
CA SER A 22 2.22 10.79 -4.64
C SER A 22 1.70 9.82 -5.71
N LYS A 23 0.94 10.31 -6.71
CA LYS A 23 0.36 9.47 -7.78
C LYS A 23 1.42 8.91 -8.74
N PHE A 24 2.52 9.62 -8.94
CA PHE A 24 3.57 9.20 -9.86
C PHE A 24 4.34 8.00 -9.29
N PHE A 25 4.71 8.05 -8.01
CA PHE A 25 5.34 6.93 -7.30
C PHE A 25 4.41 5.72 -7.21
N ALA A 26 3.10 5.95 -7.05
CA ALA A 26 2.08 4.89 -7.01
C ALA A 26 1.97 4.10 -8.33
N VAL A 27 2.45 4.63 -9.45
CA VAL A 27 2.46 3.93 -10.76
C VAL A 27 3.84 3.37 -11.08
N ILE A 28 4.92 4.12 -10.78
CA ILE A 28 6.29 3.67 -11.07
C ILE A 28 6.63 2.39 -10.30
N ILE A 29 6.34 2.36 -9.00
CA ILE A 29 6.73 1.23 -8.14
C ILE A 29 6.10 -0.08 -8.63
N PRO A 30 4.77 -0.16 -8.89
CA PRO A 30 4.15 -1.36 -9.48
C PRO A 30 4.74 -1.78 -10.83
N VAL A 31 5.04 -0.82 -11.71
CA VAL A 31 5.61 -1.13 -13.03
C VAL A 31 6.99 -1.79 -12.89
N VAL A 32 7.83 -1.27 -11.98
CA VAL A 32 9.14 -1.87 -11.71
C VAL A 32 9.01 -3.26 -11.09
N GLN A 33 8.04 -3.48 -10.19
CA GLN A 33 7.76 -4.81 -9.62
C GLN A 33 7.38 -5.83 -10.70
N ILE A 34 6.51 -5.45 -11.64
CA ILE A 34 6.10 -6.31 -12.75
C ILE A 34 7.28 -6.58 -13.70
N ALA A 35 8.07 -5.56 -14.04
CA ALA A 35 9.23 -5.69 -14.91
C ALA A 35 10.30 -6.61 -14.30
N ILE A 36 10.71 -6.39 -13.06
CA ILE A 36 11.71 -7.23 -12.38
C ILE A 36 11.18 -8.65 -12.18
N GLY A 37 9.91 -8.80 -11.75
CA GLY A 37 9.30 -10.11 -11.57
C GLY A 37 9.19 -10.92 -12.87
N SER A 38 8.95 -10.26 -14.01
CA SER A 38 8.84 -10.93 -15.32
C SER A 38 10.20 -11.25 -15.94
N VAL A 39 11.16 -10.31 -15.91
CA VAL A 39 12.50 -10.50 -16.48
C VAL A 39 13.26 -11.62 -15.76
N TYR A 40 13.20 -11.65 -14.43
CA TYR A 40 13.94 -12.61 -13.60
C TYR A 40 13.08 -13.82 -13.18
N LEU A 41 11.97 -14.10 -13.88
CA LEU A 41 11.03 -15.18 -13.52
C LEU A 41 11.69 -16.56 -13.49
N HIS A 42 12.69 -16.79 -14.35
CA HIS A 42 13.41 -18.06 -14.45
C HIS A 42 14.75 -18.09 -13.71
N ASP A 43 15.22 -16.95 -13.19
CA ASP A 43 16.55 -16.83 -12.56
C ASP A 43 16.55 -17.14 -11.05
N CYS A 44 15.44 -17.66 -10.51
CA CYS A 44 15.31 -18.20 -9.16
C CYS A 44 14.55 -19.54 -9.17
N PRO A 45 15.18 -20.65 -9.58
CA PRO A 45 14.54 -21.98 -9.66
C PRO A 45 14.08 -22.51 -8.30
N VAL A 46 14.72 -22.05 -7.23
CA VAL A 46 14.47 -22.42 -5.83
C VAL A 46 13.16 -21.91 -5.26
N GLN A 47 12.75 -20.73 -5.71
CA GLN A 47 11.55 -20.11 -5.20
C GLN A 47 10.91 -19.29 -6.31
N ARG A 48 10.30 -20.01 -7.26
CA ARG A 48 9.53 -19.44 -8.37
C ARG A 48 8.38 -18.54 -7.88
N LEU A 49 8.00 -18.68 -6.61
CA LEU A 49 6.97 -17.89 -5.94
C LEU A 49 7.39 -16.42 -5.66
N ILE A 50 8.69 -16.10 -5.53
CA ILE A 50 9.12 -14.71 -5.28
C ILE A 50 8.87 -13.80 -6.50
N PRO A 51 9.26 -14.18 -7.74
CA PRO A 51 8.90 -13.38 -8.91
C PRO A 51 7.37 -13.25 -9.08
N ILE A 52 6.61 -14.32 -8.83
CA ILE A 52 5.15 -14.29 -8.90
C ILE A 52 4.57 -13.35 -7.84
N TYR A 53 5.14 -13.34 -6.63
CA TYR A 53 4.78 -12.42 -5.56
C TYR A 53 4.89 -10.96 -6.00
N LEU A 54 6.01 -10.60 -6.63
CA LEU A 54 6.25 -9.26 -7.16
C LEU A 54 5.27 -8.88 -8.27
N ILE A 55 4.98 -9.79 -9.20
CA ILE A 55 4.05 -9.54 -10.31
C ILE A 55 2.64 -9.32 -9.77
N VAL A 56 2.16 -10.22 -8.91
CA VAL A 56 0.80 -10.16 -8.37
C VAL A 56 0.63 -8.89 -7.52
N SER A 57 1.58 -8.59 -6.64
CA SER A 57 1.53 -7.35 -5.84
C SER A 57 1.57 -6.09 -6.72
N GLY A 58 2.39 -6.07 -7.77
CA GLY A 58 2.44 -4.99 -8.74
C GLY A 58 1.12 -4.82 -9.51
N VAL A 59 0.52 -5.89 -10.03
CA VAL A 59 -0.75 -5.81 -10.78
C VAL A 59 -1.88 -5.26 -9.90
N PHE A 60 -2.07 -5.80 -8.71
CA PHE A 60 -3.10 -5.32 -7.79
C PHE A 60 -2.81 -3.89 -7.31
N GLY A 61 -1.54 -3.53 -7.08
CA GLY A 61 -1.13 -2.16 -6.79
C GLY A 61 -1.46 -1.18 -7.92
N MET A 62 -1.24 -1.58 -9.17
CA MET A 62 -1.59 -0.79 -10.36
C MET A 62 -3.10 -0.63 -10.49
N LEU A 63 -3.90 -1.68 -10.25
CA LEU A 63 -5.35 -1.58 -10.23
C LEU A 63 -5.82 -0.57 -9.18
N LEU A 64 -5.27 -0.61 -7.97
CA LEU A 64 -5.59 0.35 -6.91
C LEU A 64 -5.19 1.78 -7.29
N ALA A 65 -4.03 1.96 -7.94
CA ALA A 65 -3.58 3.27 -8.41
C ALA A 65 -4.54 3.83 -9.48
N VAL A 66 -4.95 3.01 -10.44
CA VAL A 66 -5.93 3.37 -11.49
C VAL A 66 -7.28 3.73 -10.86
N LEU A 67 -7.80 2.91 -9.94
CA LEU A 67 -9.05 3.19 -9.23
C LEU A 67 -8.97 4.47 -8.39
N SER A 68 -7.79 4.81 -7.86
CA SER A 68 -7.54 6.03 -7.12
C SER A 68 -7.36 7.27 -8.01
N CYS A 69 -7.07 7.07 -9.30
CA CYS A 69 -7.04 8.13 -10.31
C CYS A 69 -8.43 8.33 -10.94
N LEU A 70 -9.25 7.27 -11.01
CA LEU A 70 -10.64 7.39 -11.37
C LEU A 70 -11.41 8.11 -10.24
N PRO A 71 -12.34 9.03 -10.56
CA PRO A 71 -13.18 9.73 -9.59
C PRO A 71 -14.26 8.81 -8.98
N CYS A 72 -13.93 7.56 -8.62
CA CYS A 72 -14.84 6.63 -7.94
C CYS A 72 -15.22 7.10 -6.52
N ALA A 73 -14.49 8.07 -5.95
CA ALA A 73 -14.68 8.65 -4.63
C ALA A 73 -15.18 10.11 -4.65
N GLN A 74 -15.43 10.71 -5.82
CA GLN A 74 -16.10 12.01 -5.87
C GLN A 74 -17.61 11.79 -5.66
N GLU A 75 -18.20 12.56 -4.74
CA GLU A 75 -19.65 12.54 -4.56
C GLU A 75 -20.35 12.80 -5.90
N PRO A 76 -21.23 11.89 -6.32
CA PRO A 76 -21.96 12.07 -7.56
C PRO A 76 -23.02 13.15 -7.38
N LYS A 77 -22.87 14.24 -8.14
CA LYS A 77 -23.89 15.29 -8.23
C LYS A 77 -25.15 14.83 -8.97
N ASP A 78 -25.11 13.69 -9.66
CA ASP A 78 -26.25 13.15 -10.42
C ASP A 78 -26.49 11.66 -10.08
N GLY A 79 -27.74 11.31 -9.79
CA GLY A 79 -28.20 10.08 -9.13
C GLY A 79 -27.98 8.73 -9.83
N THR A 80 -26.96 8.58 -10.67
CA THR A 80 -26.62 7.34 -11.40
C THR A 80 -25.48 6.53 -10.77
N SER A 81 -24.79 7.07 -9.75
CA SER A 81 -23.47 6.59 -9.29
C SER A 81 -23.48 5.65 -8.07
N ASN A 82 -24.63 5.32 -7.49
CA ASN A 82 -24.66 4.52 -6.26
C ASN A 82 -24.09 3.10 -6.43
N ARG A 83 -24.25 2.51 -7.63
CA ARG A 83 -23.76 1.16 -7.94
C ARG A 83 -22.25 1.13 -8.18
N LEU A 84 -21.72 2.11 -8.91
CA LEU A 84 -20.30 2.15 -9.27
C LEU A 84 -19.43 2.41 -8.05
N SER A 85 -19.83 3.33 -7.17
CA SER A 85 -19.13 3.62 -5.92
C SER A 85 -19.17 2.43 -4.94
N CYS A 86 -20.30 1.73 -4.85
CA CYS A 86 -20.42 0.50 -4.05
C CYS A 86 -19.47 -0.60 -4.56
N VAL A 87 -19.44 -0.82 -5.88
CA VAL A 87 -18.54 -1.78 -6.52
C VAL A 87 -17.07 -1.39 -6.34
N CYS A 88 -16.72 -0.11 -6.51
CA CYS A 88 -15.37 0.41 -6.28
C CYS A 88 -14.92 0.20 -4.82
N MET A 89 -15.80 0.46 -3.85
CA MET A 89 -15.52 0.26 -2.42
C MET A 89 -15.35 -1.22 -2.07
N ALA A 90 -16.24 -2.08 -2.56
CA ALA A 90 -16.15 -3.52 -2.38
C ALA A 90 -14.89 -4.10 -3.02
N TRP A 91 -14.54 -3.65 -4.23
CA TRP A 91 -13.33 -4.07 -4.94
C TRP A 91 -12.06 -3.63 -4.21
N ASN A 92 -12.01 -2.38 -3.73
CA ASN A 92 -10.89 -1.87 -2.95
C ASN A 92 -10.71 -2.68 -1.65
N SER A 93 -11.81 -2.94 -0.94
CA SER A 93 -11.79 -3.76 0.28
C SER A 93 -11.30 -5.20 0.01
N LEU A 94 -11.84 -5.85 -1.04
CA LEU A 94 -11.43 -7.19 -1.43
C LEU A 94 -9.96 -7.24 -1.85
N THR A 95 -9.51 -6.27 -2.65
CA THR A 95 -8.12 -6.16 -3.09
C THR A 95 -7.18 -5.93 -1.92
N ALA A 96 -7.56 -5.07 -0.96
CA ALA A 96 -6.78 -4.82 0.24
C ALA A 96 -6.62 -6.08 1.10
N PHE A 97 -7.70 -6.84 1.30
CA PHE A 97 -7.66 -8.11 2.03
C PHE A 97 -6.77 -9.14 1.32
N PHE A 98 -6.94 -9.28 0.00
CA PHE A 98 -6.10 -10.16 -0.80
C PHE A 98 -4.62 -9.78 -0.71
N LEU A 99 -4.29 -8.49 -0.88
CA LEU A 99 -2.93 -7.96 -0.75
C LEU A 99 -2.35 -8.19 0.63
N PHE A 100 -3.16 -8.10 1.69
CA PHE A 100 -2.72 -8.37 3.06
C PHE A 100 -2.33 -9.84 3.24
N CYS A 101 -3.19 -10.79 2.82
CA CYS A 101 -2.87 -12.21 2.85
C CYS A 101 -1.66 -12.54 1.97
N TRP A 102 -1.60 -11.95 0.77
CA TRP A 102 -0.50 -12.13 -0.18
C TRP A 102 0.82 -11.58 0.37
N PHE A 103 0.79 -10.44 1.07
CA PHE A 103 1.94 -9.86 1.74
C PHE A 103 2.50 -10.83 2.79
N ILE A 104 1.65 -11.45 3.62
CA ILE A 104 2.07 -12.47 4.59
C ILE A 104 2.75 -13.65 3.89
N ALA A 105 2.14 -14.17 2.82
CA ALA A 105 2.73 -15.26 2.04
C ALA A 105 4.10 -14.87 1.44
N GLY A 106 4.20 -13.66 0.89
CA GLY A 106 5.45 -13.10 0.38
C GLY A 106 6.57 -13.04 1.41
N ASN A 107 6.24 -12.63 2.64
CA ASN A 107 7.19 -12.63 3.75
C ASN A 107 7.71 -14.05 4.02
N VAL A 108 6.82 -15.04 4.11
CA VAL A 108 7.23 -16.43 4.30
C VAL A 108 8.18 -16.88 3.17
N TRP A 109 7.88 -16.55 1.91
CA TRP A 109 8.74 -16.94 0.78
C TRP A 109 10.10 -16.25 0.78
N ILE A 110 10.16 -14.96 1.13
CA ILE A 110 11.41 -14.17 1.19
C ILE A 110 12.29 -14.61 2.37
N TYR A 111 11.70 -14.79 3.55
CA TYR A 111 12.44 -15.17 4.75
C TYR A 111 12.79 -16.66 4.80
N SER A 112 12.02 -17.53 4.14
CA SER A 112 12.33 -18.97 4.07
C SER A 112 13.65 -19.29 3.37
N ILE A 113 14.13 -18.41 2.50
CA ILE A 113 15.40 -18.58 1.78
C ILE A 113 16.44 -17.52 2.20
N TYR A 114 16.29 -16.95 3.40
CA TYR A 114 17.21 -15.94 3.91
C TYR A 114 18.64 -16.49 3.95
N GLU A 115 19.56 -15.72 3.34
CA GLU A 115 20.91 -16.16 2.92
C GLU A 115 20.93 -17.09 1.68
N PRO A 116 20.30 -16.69 0.55
CA PRO A 116 20.29 -17.52 -0.65
C PRO A 116 21.66 -17.55 -1.32
N ASN A 117 21.95 -18.63 -2.04
CA ASN A 117 23.19 -18.72 -2.79
C ASN A 117 23.09 -17.90 -4.09
N TYR A 118 24.01 -16.99 -4.32
CA TYR A 118 24.06 -16.16 -5.53
C TYR A 118 24.96 -16.74 -6.63
N ASN A 119 25.65 -17.87 -6.38
CA ASN A 119 26.57 -18.49 -7.31
C ASN A 119 25.86 -19.51 -8.20
N GLN A 120 25.67 -19.15 -9.48
CA GLN A 120 25.04 -20.00 -10.49
C GLN A 120 25.88 -21.23 -10.87
N THR A 121 27.19 -21.17 -10.65
CA THR A 121 28.18 -22.18 -11.05
C THR A 121 28.43 -23.27 -10.01
N ALA A 122 27.84 -23.15 -8.82
CA ALA A 122 27.99 -24.14 -7.76
C ALA A 122 26.93 -25.23 -7.94
N THR A 123 27.27 -26.29 -8.67
CA THR A 123 26.39 -27.42 -9.01
C THR A 123 25.82 -28.16 -7.79
N ASP A 124 26.33 -27.90 -6.58
CA ASP A 124 25.95 -28.60 -5.34
C ASP A 124 25.63 -27.66 -4.14
N ALA A 125 25.52 -26.35 -4.32
CA ALA A 125 25.44 -25.42 -3.17
C ALA A 125 24.06 -24.76 -3.00
N GLY A 126 23.06 -25.54 -2.59
CA GLY A 126 21.84 -25.02 -1.96
C GLY A 126 20.97 -24.11 -2.84
N PRO A 127 20.05 -23.35 -2.23
CA PRO A 127 19.03 -22.63 -2.97
C PRO A 127 19.57 -21.41 -3.77
N TYR A 128 19.83 -21.57 -5.08
CA TYR A 128 20.21 -20.47 -5.98
C TYR A 128 19.05 -19.50 -6.28
N CYS A 129 19.30 -18.20 -6.11
CA CYS A 129 18.41 -17.13 -6.57
C CYS A 129 19.19 -15.88 -6.99
N ASN A 130 18.77 -15.24 -8.07
CA ASN A 130 19.35 -13.99 -8.56
C ASN A 130 19.34 -12.89 -7.49
N ARG A 131 20.53 -12.31 -7.27
CA ARG A 131 20.77 -11.27 -6.27
C ARG A 131 19.85 -10.07 -6.42
N THR A 132 19.63 -9.61 -7.65
CA THR A 132 18.81 -8.42 -7.93
C THR A 132 17.36 -8.66 -7.56
N LEU A 133 16.79 -9.79 -7.96
CA LEU A 133 15.39 -10.12 -7.66
C LEU A 133 15.16 -10.30 -6.16
N TYR A 134 16.03 -11.04 -5.49
CA TYR A 134 15.90 -11.27 -4.05
C TYR A 134 16.02 -9.97 -3.26
N LEU A 135 17.07 -9.18 -3.51
CA LEU A 135 17.26 -7.89 -2.83
C LEU A 135 16.11 -6.94 -3.11
N PHE A 136 15.62 -6.88 -4.35
CA PHE A 136 14.50 -6.02 -4.67
C PHE A 136 13.22 -6.41 -3.90
N ALA A 137 12.88 -7.71 -3.86
CA ALA A 137 11.74 -8.19 -3.09
C ALA A 137 11.89 -7.89 -1.60
N PHE A 138 13.07 -8.17 -1.04
CA PHE A 138 13.39 -7.89 0.35
C PHE A 138 13.24 -6.40 0.69
N TRP A 139 13.89 -5.52 -0.07
CA TRP A 139 13.86 -4.08 0.18
C TRP A 139 12.47 -3.47 0.02
N ILE A 140 11.69 -3.89 -0.98
CA ILE A 140 10.32 -3.40 -1.13
C ILE A 140 9.45 -3.83 0.07
N THR A 141 9.59 -5.07 0.53
CA THR A 141 8.89 -5.55 1.73
C THR A 141 9.35 -4.79 2.98
N THR A 142 10.65 -4.54 3.14
CA THR A 142 11.19 -3.72 4.25
C THR A 142 10.66 -2.29 4.22
N LEU A 143 10.62 -1.65 3.05
CA LEU A 143 10.06 -0.30 2.88
C LEU A 143 8.58 -0.27 3.28
N ALA A 144 7.80 -1.28 2.91
CA ALA A 144 6.40 -1.40 3.33
C ALA A 144 6.26 -1.46 4.86
N TYR A 145 7.12 -2.22 5.55
CA TYR A 145 7.14 -2.26 7.01
C TYR A 145 7.52 -0.93 7.65
N ILE A 146 8.53 -0.24 7.11
CA ILE A 146 8.95 1.08 7.61
C ILE A 146 7.79 2.08 7.47
N LEU A 147 7.14 2.12 6.31
CA LEU A 147 5.99 3.00 6.07
C LEU A 147 4.81 2.67 7.00
N LEU A 148 4.52 1.39 7.23
CA LEU A 148 3.50 0.96 8.18
C LEU A 148 3.84 1.40 9.61
N GLY A 149 5.08 1.19 10.05
CA GLY A 149 5.55 1.62 11.37
C GLY A 149 5.45 3.13 11.56
N LEU A 150 5.85 3.91 10.56
CA LEU A 150 5.72 5.37 10.56
C LEU A 150 4.25 5.82 10.61
N ALA A 151 3.38 5.17 9.84
CA ALA A 151 1.95 5.48 9.82
C ALA A 151 1.29 5.21 11.18
N LEU A 152 1.62 4.07 11.81
CA LEU A 152 1.13 3.74 13.15
C LEU A 152 1.68 4.71 14.20
N PHE A 153 2.97 5.05 14.14
CA PHE A 153 3.58 6.00 15.06
C PHE A 153 2.92 7.39 14.95
N CYS A 154 2.82 7.92 13.73
CA CYS A 154 2.19 9.21 13.47
C CYS A 154 0.70 9.19 13.86
N GLY A 155 -0.04 8.14 13.51
CA GLY A 155 -1.44 7.96 13.88
C GLY A 155 -1.65 7.93 15.39
N CYS A 156 -0.82 7.19 16.13
CA CYS A 156 -0.85 7.16 17.59
C CYS A 156 -0.54 8.53 18.21
N CYS A 157 0.46 9.26 17.70
CA CYS A 157 0.75 10.61 18.15
C CYS A 157 -0.43 11.57 17.94
N VAL A 158 -1.06 11.52 16.77
CA VAL A 158 -2.24 12.36 16.46
C VAL A 158 -3.41 11.98 17.36
N LEU A 159 -3.73 10.70 17.52
CA LEU A 159 -4.79 10.25 18.43
C LEU A 159 -4.52 10.69 19.87
N PHE A 160 -3.29 10.52 20.35
CA PHE A 160 -2.89 10.95 21.69
C PHE A 160 -3.03 12.47 21.87
N CYS A 161 -2.61 13.28 20.89
CA CYS A 161 -2.84 14.73 20.88
C CYS A 161 -4.33 15.07 20.89
N PHE A 162 -5.16 14.38 20.09
CA PHE A 162 -6.62 14.56 20.11
C PHE A 162 -7.24 14.19 21.46
N PHE A 163 -6.80 13.10 22.10
CA PHE A 163 -7.28 12.70 23.42
C PHE A 163 -6.86 13.68 24.53
N LEU A 164 -5.67 14.29 24.43
CA LEU A 164 -5.20 15.31 25.38
C LEU A 164 -5.89 16.67 25.15
N CYS A 165 -5.97 17.14 23.91
CA CYS A 165 -6.61 18.42 23.58
C CYS A 165 -8.14 18.35 23.69
N GLY A 166 -8.76 17.21 23.42
CA GLY A 166 -10.20 17.00 23.60
C GLY A 166 -10.65 16.87 25.07
N ARG A 167 -9.70 16.73 26.00
CA ARG A 167 -9.95 16.81 27.45
C ARG A 167 -9.74 18.21 28.04
N ALA A 168 -9.26 19.17 27.25
CA ALA A 168 -8.95 20.52 27.71
C ALA A 168 -10.13 21.50 27.64
N ASP A 169 -11.36 21.01 27.45
CA ASP A 169 -12.59 21.82 27.52
C ASP A 169 -13.59 21.14 28.48
N PRO A 170 -13.35 21.30 29.79
CA PRO A 170 -14.43 21.67 30.69
C PRO A 170 -14.01 22.77 31.68
N ASP A 171 -14.95 23.68 31.94
CA ASP A 171 -14.93 24.75 32.96
C ASP A 171 -14.42 26.14 32.57
N ASP A 172 -15.00 26.72 31.52
CA ASP A 172 -15.29 28.16 31.52
C ASP A 172 -16.73 28.38 32.00
N GLY A 173 -16.93 28.40 33.32
CA GLY A 173 -18.24 28.55 33.96
C GLY A 173 -18.17 29.07 35.39
N VAL A 174 -17.48 30.20 35.58
CA VAL A 174 -17.76 31.16 36.68
C VAL A 174 -18.91 32.06 36.26
#